data_AF-A0A7Z7I5G3-F1
#
_entry.id   AF-A0A7Z7I5G3-F1
#
_cell.length_a   1.000
_cell.length_b   1.000
_cell.length_c   1.000
_cell.angle_alpha   90.00
_cell.angle_beta   90.00
_cell.angle_gamma   90.00
#
_symmetry.space_group_name_H-M   'P 1'
#
loop_
_entity.id
_entity.type
_entity.pdbx_description
1 polymer ?
#
loop_
_entity_poly.entity_id
_entity_poly.type
_entity_poly.pdbx_seq_one_letter_code
_entity_poly.pdbx_strand_id
1 'polypeptide(L)' 'MEQDEDLPLGRMHPLRGEAFALALSIETIRRARGRSNPRDFALGSAQWEEASLDFARDIRWALGMNDEDDEDDEPLP' A
#
# COMPACT_ATOMS: atom_id res chain seq x y z
N MET A 1 7.09 14.74 -22.50
CA MET A 1 7.34 13.33 -22.09
C MET A 1 7.65 13.38 -20.60
N GLU A 2 6.72 13.95 -19.81
CA GLU A 2 6.97 14.58 -18.49
C GLU A 2 6.00 14.08 -17.40
N GLN A 3 5.17 13.08 -17.70
CA GLN A 3 4.13 12.62 -16.76
C GLN A 3 4.64 11.62 -15.70
N ASP A 4 5.91 11.21 -15.78
CA ASP A 4 6.50 10.25 -14.82
C ASP A 4 7.10 10.95 -13.59
N GLU A 5 7.42 12.24 -13.67
CA GLU A 5 8.11 12.99 -12.60
C GLU A 5 7.16 13.47 -11.50
N ASP A 6 5.89 13.74 -11.82
CA ASP A 6 4.86 14.13 -10.84
C ASP A 6 4.25 12.96 -10.06
N LEU A 7 4.63 11.73 -10.37
CA LEU A 7 4.17 10.57 -9.60
C LEU A 7 4.99 10.46 -8.29
N PRO A 8 4.36 10.30 -7.12
CA PRO A 8 5.06 10.26 -5.82
C PRO A 8 6.11 9.13 -5.71
N LEU A 9 6.07 8.14 -6.62
CA LEU A 9 7.09 7.11 -6.80
C LEU A 9 7.43 6.91 -8.29
N GLY A 10 7.64 8.01 -9.02
CA GLY A 10 8.03 8.04 -10.42
C GLY A 10 9.30 7.23 -10.72
N ARG A 11 9.56 6.94 -12.01
CA ARG A 11 10.63 6.01 -12.43
C ARG A 11 12.02 6.27 -11.86
N MET A 12 12.37 7.53 -11.57
CA MET A 12 13.66 7.94 -11.02
C MET A 12 13.68 8.05 -9.49
N HIS A 13 12.54 7.83 -8.81
CA HIS A 13 12.45 8.02 -7.37
C HIS A 13 13.32 6.97 -6.62
N PRO A 14 14.19 7.38 -5.68
CA PRO A 14 15.11 6.48 -5.00
C PRO A 14 14.40 5.34 -4.25
N LEU A 15 13.24 5.63 -3.66
CA LEU A 15 12.45 4.63 -2.92
C LEU A 15 11.59 3.74 -3.82
N ARG A 16 11.59 3.94 -5.15
CA ARG A 16 10.74 3.16 -6.05
C ARG A 16 11.03 1.67 -5.93
N GLY A 17 12.31 1.29 -5.93
CA GLY A 17 12.70 -0.12 -5.80
C GLY A 17 12.18 -0.77 -4.53
N GLU A 18 12.32 -0.07 -3.40
CA GLU A 18 11.87 -0.51 -2.08
C GLU A 18 10.34 -0.64 -2.02
N ALA A 19 9.60 0.35 -2.53
CA ALA A 19 8.14 0.32 -2.59
C ALA A 19 7.62 -0.86 -3.42
N PHE A 20 8.24 -1.13 -4.57
CA PHE A 20 7.88 -2.31 -5.40
C PHE A 20 8.22 -3.62 -4.69
N ALA A 21 9.38 -3.71 -4.03
CA ALA A 21 9.76 -4.90 -3.28
C ALA A 21 8.79 -5.19 -2.13
N LEU A 22 8.37 -4.15 -1.41
CA LEU A 22 7.36 -4.25 -0.35
C LEU A 22 6.01 -4.73 -0.91
N ALA A 23 5.51 -4.09 -1.97
CA ALA A 23 4.24 -4.47 -2.59
C ALA A 23 4.26 -5.94 -3.06
N LEU A 24 5.32 -6.39 -3.73
CA LEU A 24 5.49 -7.78 -4.17
C LEU A 24 5.54 -8.77 -2.99
N SER A 25 6.18 -8.37 -1.89
CA SER A 25 6.24 -9.20 -0.68
C SER A 25 4.86 -9.37 -0.05
N ILE A 26 4.10 -8.28 0.10
CA ILE A 26 2.73 -8.31 0.63
C ILE A 26 1.84 -9.20 -0.24
N GLU A 27 1.91 -9.06 -1.56
CA GLU A 27 1.09 -9.86 -2.46
C GLU A 27 1.41 -11.36 -2.38
N THR A 28 2.68 -11.68 -2.23
CA THR A 28 3.13 -13.06 -2.05
C THR A 28 2.57 -13.64 -0.74
N ILE A 29 2.64 -12.88 0.35
CA ILE A 29 2.08 -13.26 1.64
C ILE A 29 0.56 -13.45 1.55
N ARG A 30 -0.16 -12.52 0.90
CA ARG A 30 -1.61 -12.63 0.71
C ARG A 30 -1.98 -13.91 -0.03
N ARG A 31 -1.30 -14.22 -1.14
CA ARG A 31 -1.53 -15.47 -1.88
C ARG A 31 -1.26 -16.70 -1.04
N ALA A 32 -0.16 -16.72 -0.28
CA ALA A 32 0.17 -17.83 0.61
C ALA A 32 -0.90 -18.04 1.71
N ARG A 33 -1.61 -16.98 2.10
CA ARG A 33 -2.73 -17.02 3.05
C ARG A 33 -4.10 -17.26 2.38
N GLY A 34 -4.14 -17.52 1.07
CA GLY A 34 -5.38 -17.70 0.32
C GLY A 34 -6.19 -16.42 0.11
N ARG A 35 -5.59 -15.24 0.31
CA ARG A 35 -6.23 -13.93 0.06
C ARG A 35 -5.93 -13.46 -1.36
N SER A 36 -6.96 -12.95 -2.04
CA SER A 36 -6.82 -12.31 -3.35
C SER A 36 -6.12 -10.95 -3.24
N ASN A 37 -5.49 -10.53 -4.34
CA ASN A 37 -4.87 -9.23 -4.52
C ASN A 37 -5.75 -8.35 -5.40
N PRO A 38 -5.60 -7.02 -5.35
CA PRO A 38 -6.36 -6.10 -6.21
C PRO A 38 -6.30 -6.49 -7.69
N ARG A 39 -5.11 -6.88 -8.18
CA ARG A 39 -4.89 -7.26 -9.59
C ARG A 39 -5.66 -8.50 -10.06
N ASP A 40 -6.19 -9.29 -9.14
CA ASP A 40 -6.92 -10.51 -9.46
C ASP A 40 -8.39 -10.17 -9.86
N PHE A 41 -8.79 -8.90 -9.76
CA PHE A 41 -10.12 -8.39 -10.08
C PHE A 41 -10.07 -7.34 -11.19
N ALA A 42 -11.22 -7.11 -11.85
CA ALA A 42 -11.35 -6.06 -12.85
C ALA A 42 -11.25 -4.68 -12.20
N LEU A 43 -10.45 -3.79 -12.79
CA LEU A 43 -10.27 -2.43 -12.30
C LEU A 43 -11.62 -1.72 -12.15
N GLY A 44 -11.87 -1.12 -10.98
CA GLY A 44 -13.11 -0.42 -10.67
C GLY A 44 -14.30 -1.31 -10.31
N SER A 45 -14.12 -2.64 -10.19
CA SER A 45 -15.15 -3.50 -9.61
C SER A 45 -15.21 -3.36 -8.09
N ALA A 46 -16.35 -3.68 -7.49
CA ALA A 46 -16.47 -3.65 -6.02
C ALA A 46 -15.43 -4.55 -5.32
N GLN A 47 -15.13 -5.72 -5.90
CA GLN A 47 -14.10 -6.61 -5.38
C GLN A 47 -12.69 -6.01 -5.50
N TRP A 48 -12.42 -5.27 -6.57
CA TRP A 48 -11.15 -4.56 -6.73
C TRP A 48 -10.99 -3.46 -5.68
N GLU A 49 -12.04 -2.68 -5.42
CA GLU A 49 -12.04 -1.64 -4.39
C GLU A 49 -11.82 -2.23 -2.99
N GLU A 50 -12.58 -3.27 -2.64
CA GLU A 50 -12.44 -3.97 -1.35
C GLU A 50 -11.03 -4.54 -1.18
N ALA A 51 -10.52 -5.26 -2.19
CA ALA A 51 -9.18 -5.81 -2.16
C ALA A 51 -8.10 -4.72 -2.07
N SER A 52 -8.32 -3.55 -2.67
CA SER A 52 -7.39 -2.42 -2.62
C SER A 52 -7.33 -1.79 -1.23
N LEU A 53 -8.47 -1.62 -0.56
CA LEU A 53 -8.51 -1.14 0.83
C LEU A 53 -7.80 -2.12 1.76
N ASP A 54 -8.07 -3.41 1.60
CA ASP A 54 -7.42 -4.46 2.38
C ASP A 54 -5.91 -4.54 2.12
N PHE A 55 -5.47 -4.29 0.89
CA PHE A 55 -4.07 -4.23 0.52
C PHE A 55 -3.37 -3.00 1.14
N ALA A 56 -4.04 -1.84 1.15
CA ALA A 56 -3.52 -0.64 1.79
C ALA A 56 -3.34 -0.82 3.31
N ARG A 57 -4.24 -1.56 3.97
CA ARG A 57 -4.08 -1.94 5.37
C ARG A 57 -2.85 -2.84 5.60
N ASP A 58 -2.62 -3.81 4.71
CA ASP A 58 -1.42 -4.65 4.80
C ASP A 58 -0.12 -3.81 4.63
N ILE A 59 -0.13 -2.77 3.78
CA ILE A 59 0.99 -1.82 3.65
C ILE A 59 1.20 -1.04 4.95
N ARG A 60 0.13 -0.43 5.49
CA ARG A 60 0.16 0.33 6.74
C ARG A 60 0.73 -0.51 7.88
N TRP A 61 0.26 -1.75 8.02
CA TRP A 61 0.80 -2.74 8.96
C TRP A 61 2.28 -3.05 8.73
N ALA A 62 2.69 -3.30 7.48
CA ALA A 62 4.09 -3.62 7.17
C ALA A 62 5.05 -2.45 7.42
N LEU A 63 4.54 -1.21 7.35
CA LEU A 63 5.28 0.01 7.70
C LEU A 63 5.26 0.31 9.21
N GLY A 64 4.58 -0.51 10.02
CA GLY A 64 4.45 -0.31 11.46
C GLY A 64 3.61 0.92 11.84
N MET A 65 2.78 1.43 10.92
CA MET A 65 1.89 2.56 11.16
C MET A 65 0.61 2.02 11.80
N ASN A 66 0.54 1.89 13.12
CA ASN A 66 -0.69 1.44 13.77
C ASN A 66 -1.59 2.63 14.12
N ASP A 67 -2.89 2.40 14.29
CA ASP A 67 -3.86 3.44 14.68
C ASP A 67 -3.61 4.01 16.09
N GLU A 68 -2.67 3.41 16.85
CA GLU A 68 -2.23 3.82 18.18
C GLU A 68 -1.19 4.95 18.14
N ASP A 69 -0.54 5.21 17.00
CA ASP A 69 0.46 6.28 16.85
C ASP A 69 -0.17 7.69 16.68
N ASP A 70 -1.49 7.76 16.58
CA ASP A 70 -2.26 9.02 16.40
C ASP A 70 -2.76 9.61 17.75
N GLU A 71 -2.48 8.97 18.90
CA GLU A 71 -2.97 9.40 20.25
C GLU A 71 -1.98 10.29 21.05
N ASP A 72 -0.77 10.57 20.56
CA ASP A 72 0.28 11.32 21.30
C ASP A 72 0.38 12.84 20.96
N ASP A 73 -0.72 13.45 20.50
CA ASP A 73 -0.81 14.92 20.33
C ASP A 73 -1.87 15.51 21.29
N GLU A 74 -1.73 15.22 22.59
CA GLU A 74 -2.45 15.99 23.62
C GLU A 74 -1.86 17.41 23.67
N PRO A 75 -2.64 18.48 23.38
CA PRO A 75 -2.11 19.84 23.45
C PRO A 75 -1.79 20.16 24.91
N LEU A 76 -0.50 20.42 25.19
CA LEU A 76 -0.05 20.87 26.51
C LEU A 76 -0.83 22.14 26.93
N PRO A 77 -1.21 22.25 28.23
CA PRO A 77 -2.02 23.36 28.74
C PRO A 77 -1.34 24.74 28.65
#